data_AF-A0A7V9R942-F1
#
_entry.id   AF-A0A7V9R942-F1
#
_cell.length_a   1.000
_cell.length_b   1.000
_cell.length_c   1.000
_cell.angle_alpha   90.00
_cell.angle_beta   90.00
_cell.angle_gamma   90.00
#
_symmetry.space_group_name_H-M   'P 1'
#
loop_
_entity.id
_entity.type
_entity.pdbx_description
1 polymer ?
#
loop_
_entity_poly.entity_id
_entity_poly.type
_entity_poly.pdbx_seq_one_letter_code
_entity_poly.pdbx_strand_id
1 'polypeptide(L)'
;MLLRLPEPYDFDLSMERFRAFGRDPVSLWEDGRLYRVFDDREVAMAGAATGGVSVEPGDRGLTGPVRRFLGATFDLDGFAAFAASDPVLRDVVGRLPGLRPVLIPDPLEMLVGSITAQQVSLHAATAIRRRLVERFGRPVGRVYAFPRRDELARASADEVTALGFSRRKAEYTLALARSELDLDALAALPDEEVKRVLTALPGIGEWTADWFLARHLGRPEAWPAGDLGLRKAVSAFYLDGRDATIEEVRAIGERFSTFRNLAAHYLLVALRVLGR
;
A
#
# COMPACT_ATOMS: atom_id res chain seq x y z
N MET A 1 -17.45 -11.28 13.08
CA MET A 1 -18.17 -11.56 11.81
C MET A 1 -17.23 -12.28 10.86
N LEU A 2 -17.73 -13.22 10.05
CA LEU A 2 -16.92 -13.84 9.00
C LEU A 2 -17.11 -13.08 7.69
N LEU A 3 -16.02 -12.52 7.17
CA LEU A 3 -15.97 -11.87 5.88
C LEU A 3 -15.45 -12.84 4.82
N ARG A 4 -16.33 -13.26 3.90
CA ARG A 4 -15.95 -14.14 2.79
C ARG A 4 -15.20 -13.37 1.70
N LEU A 5 -14.09 -13.92 1.25
CA LEU A 5 -13.34 -13.48 0.08
C LEU A 5 -13.33 -14.61 -0.95
N PRO A 6 -13.13 -14.30 -2.26
CA PRO A 6 -12.91 -15.33 -3.26
C PRO A 6 -11.69 -16.19 -2.87
N GLU A 7 -11.87 -17.51 -2.88
CA GLU A 7 -10.84 -18.50 -2.56
C GLU A 7 -10.06 -18.92 -3.83
N PRO A 8 -8.79 -19.33 -3.69
CA PRO A 8 -8.02 -19.43 -2.45
C PRO A 8 -7.67 -18.05 -1.88
N TYR A 9 -7.67 -17.93 -0.55
CA TYR A 9 -7.20 -16.75 0.15
C TYR A 9 -6.30 -17.10 1.34
N ASP A 10 -5.06 -16.61 1.29
CA ASP A 10 -4.08 -16.73 2.35
C ASP A 10 -3.91 -15.37 3.05
N PHE A 11 -4.51 -15.26 4.23
CA PHE A 11 -4.46 -14.04 5.04
C PHE A 11 -3.04 -13.71 5.49
N ASP A 12 -2.28 -14.70 5.95
CA ASP A 12 -0.94 -14.49 6.48
C ASP A 12 0.00 -14.01 5.37
N LEU A 13 -0.04 -14.66 4.21
CA LEU A 13 0.72 -14.25 3.03
C LEU A 13 0.35 -12.84 2.57
N SER A 14 -0.94 -12.52 2.54
CA SER A 14 -1.44 -11.20 2.15
C SER A 14 -1.04 -10.08 3.14
N MET A 15 -0.86 -10.42 4.42
CA MET A 15 -0.46 -9.49 5.48
C MET A 15 1.05 -9.48 5.76
N GLU A 16 1.86 -10.26 5.04
CA GLU A 16 3.32 -10.40 5.24
C GLU A 16 4.03 -9.04 5.41
N ARG A 17 3.67 -8.06 4.59
CA ARG A 17 4.29 -6.73 4.61
C ARG A 17 4.17 -5.99 5.95
N PHE A 18 3.15 -6.29 6.76
CA PHE A 18 2.95 -5.67 8.07
C PHE A 18 3.86 -6.28 9.15
N ARG A 19 4.57 -7.36 8.81
CA ARG A 19 5.58 -8.01 9.66
C ARG A 19 7.00 -7.69 9.20
N ALA A 20 7.17 -7.35 7.92
CA ALA A 20 8.48 -7.23 7.26
C ALA A 20 9.33 -6.02 7.67
N PHE A 21 8.73 -4.92 8.14
CA PHE A 21 9.43 -3.63 8.30
C PHE A 21 9.38 -3.05 9.72
N GLY A 22 9.04 -3.89 10.70
CA GLY A 22 8.91 -3.52 12.10
C GLY A 22 7.48 -3.12 12.51
N ARG A 23 7.31 -2.84 13.80
CA ARG A 23 6.00 -2.51 14.40
C ARG A 23 5.46 -1.18 13.87
N ASP A 24 4.28 -1.22 13.29
CA ASP A 24 3.50 -0.06 12.84
C ASP A 24 2.31 0.18 13.78
N PRO A 25 2.19 1.36 14.42
CA PRO A 25 1.08 1.65 15.32
C PRO A 25 -0.29 1.76 14.62
N VAL A 26 -0.35 1.94 13.30
CA VAL A 26 -1.62 1.99 12.54
C VAL A 26 -2.10 0.59 12.15
N SER A 27 -1.15 -0.29 11.83
CA SER A 27 -1.40 -1.65 11.34
C SER A 27 -0.54 -2.63 12.16
N LEU A 28 -1.05 -3.01 13.31
CA LEU A 28 -0.33 -3.83 14.29
C LEU A 28 -0.58 -5.31 14.03
N TRP A 29 0.48 -6.06 13.73
CA TRP A 29 0.43 -7.52 13.71
C TRP A 29 0.77 -8.08 15.09
N GLU A 30 -0.13 -8.86 15.69
CA GLU A 30 0.06 -9.49 17.01
C GLU A 30 -0.82 -10.75 17.12
N ASP A 31 -0.26 -11.85 17.65
CA ASP A 31 -0.97 -13.12 17.89
C ASP A 31 -1.76 -13.68 16.69
N GLY A 32 -1.16 -13.61 15.49
CA GLY A 32 -1.79 -14.09 14.25
C GLY A 32 -2.93 -13.21 13.74
N ARG A 33 -3.06 -11.99 14.29
CA ARG A 33 -4.10 -11.03 13.91
C ARG A 33 -3.47 -9.72 13.44
N LEU A 34 -4.16 -9.05 12.54
CA LEU A 34 -3.90 -7.66 12.19
C LEU A 34 -4.93 -6.76 12.89
N TYR A 35 -4.47 -5.82 13.69
CA TYR A 35 -5.27 -4.77 14.31
C TYR A 35 -5.09 -3.46 13.54
N ARG A 36 -6.20 -2.79 13.22
CA ARG A 36 -6.20 -1.49 12.53
C ARG A 36 -7.48 -0.72 12.85
N VAL A 37 -7.42 0.61 12.76
CA VAL A 37 -8.61 1.45 12.89
C VAL A 37 -9.40 1.51 11.58
N PHE A 38 -10.71 1.26 11.67
CA PHE A 38 -11.70 1.53 10.63
C PHE A 38 -12.89 2.25 11.26
N ASP A 39 -13.37 3.32 10.62
CA ASP A 39 -14.49 4.13 11.12
C ASP A 39 -14.35 4.50 12.60
N ASP A 40 -13.16 5.00 12.98
CA ASP A 40 -12.78 5.38 14.35
C ASP A 40 -12.78 4.25 15.41
N ARG A 41 -12.91 2.98 15.01
CA ARG A 41 -12.90 1.80 15.89
C ARG A 41 -11.71 0.89 15.61
N GLU A 42 -11.15 0.29 16.66
CA GLU A 42 -10.19 -0.81 16.51
C GLU A 42 -10.91 -2.03 15.92
N VAL A 43 -10.29 -2.63 14.89
CA VAL A 43 -10.75 -3.85 14.26
C VAL A 43 -9.61 -4.86 14.24
N ALA A 44 -9.87 -6.04 14.80
CA ALA A 44 -9.00 -7.20 14.69
C ALA A 44 -9.43 -8.07 13.50
N MET A 45 -8.46 -8.49 12.69
CA MET A 45 -8.65 -9.33 11.52
C MET A 45 -7.74 -10.56 11.61
N ALA A 46 -8.28 -11.74 11.33
CA ALA A 46 -7.50 -12.97 11.26
C ALA A 46 -8.03 -13.91 10.18
N GLY A 47 -7.17 -14.68 9.54
CA GLY A 47 -7.58 -15.75 8.62
C GLY A 47 -8.54 -16.73 9.32
N ALA A 48 -9.63 -17.08 8.66
CA ALA A 48 -10.61 -18.02 9.22
C ALA A 48 -10.37 -19.43 8.67
N ALA A 49 -10.41 -20.44 9.55
CA ALA A 49 -10.26 -21.85 9.16
C ALA A 49 -11.29 -22.32 8.12
N THR A 50 -12.45 -21.67 8.08
CA THR A 50 -13.52 -21.96 7.11
C THR A 50 -13.36 -21.24 5.77
N GLY A 51 -12.27 -20.49 5.56
CA GLY A 51 -12.06 -19.59 4.43
C GLY A 51 -12.54 -18.15 4.71
N GLY A 52 -11.84 -17.16 4.18
CA GLY A 52 -12.05 -15.73 4.41
C GLY A 52 -11.37 -15.16 5.68
N VAL A 53 -11.93 -14.07 6.21
CA VAL A 53 -11.35 -13.30 7.34
C VAL A 53 -12.36 -13.15 8.47
N SER A 54 -11.97 -13.54 9.68
CA SER A 54 -12.68 -13.17 10.91
C SER A 54 -12.42 -11.69 11.22
N VAL A 55 -13.48 -10.93 11.48
CA VAL A 55 -13.46 -9.48 11.76
C VAL A 55 -14.15 -9.20 13.08
N GLU A 56 -13.45 -8.54 14.01
CA GLU A 56 -13.93 -8.20 15.35
C GLU A 56 -13.70 -6.71 15.64
N PRO A 57 -14.72 -5.93 16.04
CA PRO A 57 -16.10 -6.33 16.27
C PRO A 57 -16.83 -6.72 14.98
N GLY A 58 -17.80 -7.64 15.10
CA GLY A 58 -18.58 -8.14 13.96
C GLY A 58 -19.68 -7.19 13.50
N ASP A 59 -19.33 -5.98 13.08
CA ASP A 59 -20.27 -4.95 12.64
C ASP A 59 -20.45 -4.95 11.11
N ARG A 60 -21.69 -4.87 10.62
CA ARG A 60 -21.98 -4.82 9.18
C ARG A 60 -21.43 -3.56 8.51
N GLY A 61 -21.34 -2.44 9.22
CA GLY A 61 -20.77 -1.19 8.70
C GLY A 61 -19.31 -1.33 8.28
N LEU A 62 -18.57 -2.22 8.96
CA LEU A 62 -17.15 -2.47 8.68
C LEU A 62 -16.91 -3.30 7.41
N THR A 63 -17.95 -3.93 6.85
CA THR A 63 -17.82 -4.84 5.69
C THR A 63 -17.16 -4.14 4.50
N GLY A 64 -17.64 -2.95 4.12
CA GLY A 64 -17.11 -2.21 2.98
C GLY A 64 -15.66 -1.79 3.15
N PRO A 65 -15.32 -1.04 4.21
CA PRO A 65 -13.95 -0.58 4.48
C PRO A 65 -12.95 -1.74 4.60
N VAL A 66 -13.31 -2.82 5.31
CA VAL A 66 -12.42 -3.98 5.47
C VAL A 66 -12.26 -4.73 4.15
N ARG A 67 -13.32 -4.92 3.35
CA ARG A 67 -13.19 -5.53 2.01
C ARG A 67 -12.28 -4.71 1.10
N ARG A 68 -12.39 -3.37 1.12
CA ARG A 68 -11.51 -2.48 0.35
C ARG A 68 -10.06 -2.65 0.79
N PHE A 69 -9.79 -2.61 2.09
CA PHE A 69 -8.44 -2.82 2.63
C PHE A 69 -7.85 -4.16 2.21
N LEU A 70 -8.64 -5.23 2.29
CA LEU A 70 -8.23 -6.59 1.91
C LEU A 70 -8.12 -6.79 0.39
N GLY A 71 -8.30 -5.75 -0.44
CA GLY A 71 -8.16 -5.85 -1.89
C GLY A 71 -9.25 -6.70 -2.55
N ALA A 72 -10.47 -6.73 -1.97
CA ALA A 72 -11.59 -7.49 -2.52
C ALA A 72 -12.06 -6.99 -3.90
N THR A 73 -11.60 -5.81 -4.33
CA THR A 73 -11.88 -5.22 -5.65
C THR A 73 -10.95 -5.72 -6.75
N PHE A 74 -9.85 -6.41 -6.41
CA PHE A 74 -8.95 -6.97 -7.41
C PHE A 74 -9.54 -8.20 -8.09
N ASP A 75 -9.46 -8.22 -9.42
CA ASP A 75 -9.77 -9.36 -10.28
C ASP A 75 -8.61 -10.36 -10.30
N LEU A 76 -8.58 -11.24 -9.30
CA LEU A 76 -7.54 -12.28 -9.21
C LEU A 76 -7.79 -13.45 -10.15
N ASP A 77 -9.04 -13.74 -10.52
CA ASP A 77 -9.36 -14.83 -11.44
C ASP A 77 -8.90 -14.47 -12.86
N GLY A 78 -9.22 -13.25 -13.31
CA GLY A 78 -8.72 -12.72 -14.57
C GLY A 78 -7.19 -12.60 -14.57
N PHE A 79 -6.59 -12.16 -13.46
CA PHE A 79 -5.14 -12.09 -13.34
C PHE A 79 -4.48 -13.47 -13.41
N ALA A 80 -5.03 -14.49 -12.75
CA ALA A 80 -4.51 -15.84 -12.79
C ALA A 80 -4.60 -16.43 -14.21
N ALA A 81 -5.72 -16.21 -14.90
CA ALA A 81 -5.88 -16.61 -16.29
C ALA A 81 -4.86 -15.92 -17.22
N PHE A 82 -4.64 -14.61 -17.04
CA PHE A 82 -3.61 -13.86 -17.75
C PHE A 82 -2.20 -14.39 -17.43
N ALA A 83 -1.88 -14.55 -16.15
CA ALA A 83 -0.57 -14.99 -15.67
C ALA A 83 -0.19 -16.37 -16.22
N ALA A 84 -1.14 -17.25 -16.50
CA ALA A 84 -0.87 -18.55 -17.12
C ALA A 84 -0.16 -18.47 -18.49
N SER A 85 -0.34 -17.34 -19.20
CA SER A 85 0.29 -17.08 -20.50
C SER A 85 1.71 -16.52 -20.43
N ASP A 86 2.12 -15.98 -19.28
CA ASP A 86 3.49 -15.49 -19.05
C ASP A 86 4.25 -16.49 -18.15
N PRO A 87 5.36 -17.11 -18.60
CA PRO A 87 6.06 -18.12 -17.82
C PRO A 87 6.53 -17.67 -16.44
N VAL A 88 6.90 -16.39 -16.29
CA VAL A 88 7.40 -15.82 -15.03
C VAL A 88 6.23 -15.57 -14.09
N LEU A 89 5.16 -14.92 -14.56
CA LEU A 89 3.98 -14.71 -13.71
C LEU A 89 3.31 -16.04 -13.34
N ARG A 90 3.29 -17.03 -14.23
CA ARG A 90 2.78 -18.36 -13.93
C ARG A 90 3.52 -19.01 -12.76
N ASP A 91 4.85 -18.96 -12.75
CA ASP A 91 5.67 -19.46 -11.62
C ASP A 91 5.39 -18.65 -10.34
N VAL A 92 5.44 -17.32 -10.45
CA VAL A 92 5.24 -16.41 -9.30
C VAL A 92 3.85 -16.61 -8.67
N VAL A 93 2.79 -16.61 -9.47
CA VAL A 93 1.41 -16.79 -8.99
C VAL A 93 1.22 -18.21 -8.44
N GLY A 94 1.77 -19.23 -9.09
CA GLY A 94 1.70 -20.63 -8.62
C GLY A 94 2.40 -20.84 -7.27
N ARG A 95 3.45 -20.07 -6.98
CA ARG A 95 4.20 -20.11 -5.71
C ARG A 95 3.62 -19.21 -4.62
N LEU A 96 2.62 -18.39 -4.93
CA LEU A 96 1.96 -17.48 -4.01
C LEU A 96 0.43 -17.74 -3.96
N PRO A 97 0.00 -19.00 -3.71
CA PRO A 97 -1.41 -19.34 -3.72
C PRO A 97 -2.18 -18.53 -2.68
N GLY A 98 -3.29 -17.94 -3.09
CA GLY A 98 -4.16 -17.15 -2.21
C GLY A 98 -3.64 -15.78 -1.81
N LEU A 99 -2.51 -15.31 -2.35
CA LEU A 99 -2.08 -13.93 -2.16
C LEU A 99 -3.15 -12.97 -2.70
N ARG A 100 -3.58 -12.02 -1.87
CA ARG A 100 -4.37 -10.86 -2.30
C ARG A 100 -3.70 -9.58 -1.80
N PRO A 101 -3.24 -8.69 -2.69
CA PRO A 101 -2.63 -7.44 -2.27
C PRO A 101 -3.61 -6.57 -1.49
N VAL A 102 -3.11 -5.89 -0.45
CA VAL A 102 -3.89 -4.94 0.34
C VAL A 102 -3.83 -3.53 -0.21
N LEU A 103 -4.90 -2.77 0.01
CA LEU A 103 -4.97 -1.33 -0.24
C LEU A 103 -4.77 -0.53 1.05
N ILE A 104 -4.51 0.77 0.91
CA ILE A 104 -4.46 1.75 1.99
C ILE A 104 -5.69 2.67 1.83
N PRO A 105 -6.77 2.45 2.60
CA PRO A 105 -8.04 3.14 2.37
C PRO A 105 -8.02 4.64 2.59
N ASP A 106 -7.15 5.14 3.47
CA ASP A 106 -7.02 6.58 3.76
C ASP A 106 -6.02 7.22 2.77
N PRO A 107 -6.42 8.23 1.99
CA PRO A 107 -5.55 8.83 0.98
C PRO A 107 -4.40 9.64 1.59
N LEU A 108 -4.62 10.27 2.75
CA LEU A 108 -3.60 11.05 3.44
C LEU A 108 -2.52 10.11 4.00
N GLU A 109 -2.91 9.00 4.64
CA GLU A 109 -2.00 7.95 5.10
C GLU A 109 -1.15 7.42 3.94
N MET A 110 -1.77 7.17 2.78
CA MET A 110 -1.05 6.69 1.61
C MET A 110 0.02 7.70 1.14
N LEU A 111 -0.36 8.97 0.98
CA LEU A 111 0.54 10.01 0.47
C LEU A 111 1.65 10.38 1.46
N VAL A 112 1.31 10.55 2.75
CA VAL A 112 2.30 10.81 3.81
C VAL A 112 3.25 9.61 3.96
N GLY A 113 2.73 8.39 3.85
CA GLY A 113 3.53 7.17 3.81
C GLY A 113 4.55 7.18 2.66
N SER A 114 4.12 7.56 1.46
CA SER A 114 5.01 7.73 0.30
C SER A 114 6.06 8.81 0.50
N ILE A 115 5.68 10.03 0.93
CA ILE A 115 6.61 11.13 1.22
C ILE A 115 7.69 10.67 2.22
N THR A 116 7.27 9.96 3.26
CA THR A 116 8.18 9.43 4.27
C THR A 116 9.17 8.44 3.66
N ALA A 117 8.73 7.56 2.76
CA ALA A 117 9.53 6.50 2.14
C ALA A 117 10.48 6.96 1.02
N GLN A 118 10.33 8.18 0.48
CA GLN A 118 11.20 8.69 -0.58
C GLN A 118 12.69 8.65 -0.18
N GLN A 119 13.57 8.10 -1.03
CA GLN A 119 15.02 8.13 -0.86
C GLN A 119 15.57 7.53 0.47
N VAL A 120 14.80 6.68 1.15
CA VAL A 120 15.23 6.01 2.39
C VAL A 120 14.82 4.53 2.38
N SER A 121 15.36 3.74 3.31
CA SER A 121 14.91 2.35 3.49
C SER A 121 13.50 2.29 4.07
N LEU A 122 12.77 1.20 3.79
CA LEU A 122 11.43 0.99 4.36
C LEU A 122 11.44 0.85 5.89
N HIS A 123 12.54 0.38 6.49
CA HIS A 123 12.71 0.35 7.94
C HIS A 123 12.82 1.77 8.52
N ALA A 124 13.64 2.63 7.91
CA ALA A 124 13.75 4.03 8.32
C ALA A 124 12.42 4.78 8.14
N ALA A 125 11.74 4.55 7.01
CA ALA A 125 10.43 5.12 6.74
C ALA A 125 9.38 4.69 7.78
N THR A 126 9.38 3.40 8.17
CA THR A 126 8.47 2.87 9.19
C THR A 126 8.75 3.48 10.56
N ALA A 127 10.02 3.64 10.95
CA ALA A 127 10.38 4.28 12.22
C ALA A 127 10.00 5.77 12.29
N ILE A 128 10.16 6.52 11.19
CA ILE A 128 9.73 7.93 11.09
C ILE A 128 8.19 8.01 11.16
N ARG A 129 7.49 7.21 10.37
CA ARG A 129 6.01 7.18 10.36
C ARG A 129 5.44 6.78 11.72
N ARG A 130 6.06 5.83 12.43
CA ARG A 130 5.68 5.46 13.79
C ARG A 130 5.67 6.68 14.72
N ARG A 131 6.76 7.46 14.74
CA ARG A 131 6.86 8.68 15.57
C ARG A 131 5.82 9.74 15.19
N LEU A 132 5.51 9.89 13.91
CA LEU A 132 4.41 10.76 13.43
C LEU A 132 3.05 10.33 14.00
N VAL A 133 2.73 9.05 13.91
CA VAL A 133 1.46 8.51 14.37
C VAL A 133 1.37 8.54 15.90
N GLU A 134 2.44 8.26 16.62
CA GLU A 134 2.47 8.38 18.09
C GLU A 134 2.32 9.84 18.55
N ARG A 135 2.80 10.82 17.77
CA ARG A 135 2.73 12.26 18.12
C ARG A 135 1.40 12.92 17.76
N PHE A 136 0.85 12.60 16.58
CA PHE A 136 -0.30 13.29 15.99
C PHE A 136 -1.51 12.37 15.72
N GLY A 137 -1.34 11.06 15.86
CA GLY A 137 -2.42 10.09 15.72
C GLY A 137 -3.23 10.01 17.00
N ARG A 138 -4.39 9.37 16.91
CA ARG A 138 -5.30 9.20 18.05
C ARG A 138 -5.26 7.74 18.52
N PRO A 139 -4.97 7.45 19.79
CA PRO A 139 -5.00 6.08 20.29
C PRO A 139 -6.43 5.50 20.25
N VAL A 140 -6.54 4.26 19.79
CA VAL A 140 -7.78 3.47 19.72
C VAL A 140 -7.46 2.02 20.08
N GLY A 141 -7.72 1.64 21.33
CA GLY A 141 -7.35 0.31 21.82
C GLY A 141 -5.82 0.14 21.83
N ARG A 142 -5.34 -0.86 21.10
CA ARG A 142 -3.92 -1.23 20.92
C ARG A 142 -3.24 -0.47 19.79
N VAL A 143 -4.02 0.11 18.88
CA VAL A 143 -3.55 0.79 17.67
C VAL A 143 -3.83 2.29 17.72
N TYR A 144 -3.38 3.00 16.69
CA TYR A 144 -3.63 4.42 16.50
C TYR A 144 -4.41 4.63 15.21
N ALA A 145 -5.42 5.50 15.25
CA ALA A 145 -5.93 6.11 14.05
C ALA A 145 -4.85 7.02 13.47
N PHE A 146 -4.67 6.98 12.14
CA PHE A 146 -3.75 7.89 11.46
C PHE A 146 -4.11 9.35 11.77
N PRO A 147 -3.13 10.28 11.85
CA PRO A 147 -3.42 11.69 12.09
C PRO A 147 -4.48 12.23 11.13
N ARG A 148 -5.46 12.97 11.68
CA ARG A 148 -6.41 13.70 10.85
C ARG A 148 -5.69 14.82 10.09
N ARG A 149 -6.23 15.17 8.92
CA ARG A 149 -5.64 16.21 8.06
C ARG A 149 -5.51 17.56 8.77
N ASP A 150 -6.55 17.97 9.50
CA ASP A 150 -6.56 19.23 10.23
C ASP A 150 -5.55 19.26 11.37
N GLU A 151 -5.33 18.12 12.04
CA GLU A 151 -4.30 17.97 13.07
C GLU A 151 -2.90 18.13 12.48
N LEU A 152 -2.59 17.45 11.37
CA LEU A 152 -1.31 17.64 10.69
C LEU A 152 -1.14 19.07 10.15
N ALA A 153 -2.21 19.71 9.68
CA ALA A 153 -2.14 21.08 9.17
C ALA A 153 -1.74 22.11 10.24
N ARG A 154 -2.09 21.87 11.51
CA ARG A 154 -1.73 22.72 12.66
C ARG A 154 -0.28 22.54 13.13
N ALA A 155 0.38 21.45 12.79
CA ALA A 155 1.75 21.19 13.20
C ALA A 155 2.75 22.16 12.57
N SER A 156 3.84 22.44 13.28
CA SER A 156 4.98 23.20 12.76
C SER A 156 5.98 22.30 12.02
N ALA A 157 6.76 22.88 11.10
CA ALA A 157 7.81 22.13 10.40
C ALA A 157 8.90 21.61 11.37
N ASP A 158 9.15 22.33 12.47
CA ASP A 158 10.09 21.93 13.52
C ASP A 158 9.59 20.70 14.30
N GLU A 159 8.31 20.66 14.66
CA GLU A 159 7.71 19.47 15.29
C GLU A 159 7.84 18.24 14.39
N VAL A 160 7.53 18.36 13.10
CA VAL A 160 7.63 17.23 12.17
C VAL A 160 9.10 16.83 11.93
N THR A 161 10.02 17.79 11.84
CA THR A 161 11.46 17.52 11.71
C THR A 161 12.00 16.80 12.95
N ALA A 162 11.55 17.15 14.15
CA ALA A 162 11.94 16.49 15.41
C ALA A 162 11.57 14.99 15.44
N LEU A 163 10.61 14.55 14.62
CA LEU A 163 10.23 13.15 14.44
C LEU A 163 11.12 12.39 13.44
N GLY A 164 12.17 13.03 12.92
CA GLY A 164 13.15 12.43 12.01
C GLY A 164 12.84 12.61 10.53
N PHE A 165 11.86 13.44 10.18
CA PHE A 165 11.70 13.90 8.80
C PHE A 165 12.87 14.81 8.41
N SER A 166 13.27 14.78 7.14
CA SER A 166 14.07 15.89 6.62
C SER A 166 13.21 17.15 6.55
N ARG A 167 13.84 18.33 6.60
CA ARG A 167 13.12 19.62 6.50
C ARG A 167 12.16 19.67 5.31
N ARG A 168 12.62 19.26 4.12
CA ARG A 168 11.79 19.24 2.90
C ARG A 168 10.60 18.29 3.03
N LYS A 169 10.79 17.07 3.57
CA LYS A 169 9.68 16.13 3.74
C LYS A 169 8.66 16.60 4.79
N ALA A 170 9.12 17.30 5.83
CA ALA A 170 8.24 17.97 6.77
C ALA A 170 7.39 19.03 6.06
N GLU A 171 8.01 19.90 5.26
CA GLU A 171 7.33 20.91 4.45
C GLU A 171 6.33 20.29 3.47
N TYR A 172 6.69 19.21 2.77
CA TYR A 172 5.80 18.51 1.83
C TYR A 172 4.59 17.89 2.52
N THR A 173 4.81 17.27 3.69
CA THR A 173 3.73 16.68 4.49
C THR A 173 2.74 17.75 4.96
N LEU A 174 3.25 18.89 5.44
CA LEU A 174 2.42 20.01 5.88
C LEU A 174 1.72 20.70 4.69
N ALA A 175 2.40 20.84 3.55
CA ALA A 175 1.82 21.40 2.34
C ALA A 175 0.66 20.53 1.80
N LEU A 176 0.83 19.20 1.81
CA LEU A 176 -0.25 18.26 1.51
C LEU A 176 -1.43 18.44 2.47
N ALA A 177 -1.16 18.44 3.79
CA ALA A 177 -2.19 18.57 4.81
C ALA A 177 -2.97 19.90 4.68
N ARG A 178 -2.27 21.00 4.37
CA ARG A 178 -2.82 22.35 4.21
C ARG A 178 -3.38 22.65 2.82
N SER A 179 -3.20 21.77 1.84
CA SER A 179 -3.75 22.00 0.51
C SER A 179 -5.27 22.02 0.56
N GLU A 180 -5.90 22.73 -0.38
CA GLU A 180 -7.37 22.71 -0.55
C GLU A 180 -7.85 21.51 -1.39
N LEU A 181 -6.93 20.59 -1.74
CA LEU A 181 -7.25 19.44 -2.56
C LEU A 181 -8.14 18.46 -1.80
N ASP A 182 -9.33 18.15 -2.34
CA ASP A 182 -10.13 17.03 -1.90
C ASP A 182 -9.47 15.72 -2.37
N LEU A 183 -8.86 14.98 -1.44
CA LEU A 183 -8.13 13.76 -1.74
C LEU A 183 -9.07 12.59 -2.06
N ASP A 184 -10.28 12.59 -1.52
CA ASP A 184 -11.27 11.53 -1.76
C ASP A 184 -11.90 11.70 -3.15
N ALA A 185 -12.11 12.94 -3.60
CA ALA A 185 -12.60 13.24 -4.94
C ALA A 185 -11.67 12.76 -6.07
N LEU A 186 -10.37 12.52 -5.78
CA LEU A 186 -9.42 12.00 -6.77
C LEU A 186 -9.83 10.64 -7.33
N ALA A 187 -10.58 9.83 -6.57
CA ALA A 187 -11.03 8.51 -7.03
C ALA A 187 -11.97 8.58 -8.26
N ALA A 188 -12.66 9.71 -8.47
CA ALA A 188 -13.54 9.94 -9.60
C ALA A 188 -12.82 10.39 -10.87
N LEU A 189 -11.54 10.76 -10.77
CA LEU A 189 -10.77 11.29 -11.90
C LEU A 189 -10.09 10.17 -12.71
N PRO A 190 -9.86 10.38 -14.02
CA PRO A 190 -8.99 9.53 -14.82
C PRO A 190 -7.55 9.51 -14.27
N ASP A 191 -6.81 8.43 -14.51
CA ASP A 191 -5.49 8.21 -13.91
C ASP A 191 -4.48 9.32 -14.22
N GLU A 192 -4.44 9.81 -15.47
CA GLU A 192 -3.56 10.90 -15.88
C GLU A 192 -3.91 12.23 -15.19
N GLU A 193 -5.19 12.46 -14.92
CA GLU A 193 -5.65 13.63 -14.20
C GLU A 193 -5.31 13.55 -12.71
N VAL A 194 -5.45 12.36 -12.10
CA VAL A 194 -4.97 12.11 -10.72
C VAL A 194 -3.47 12.40 -10.62
N LYS A 195 -2.67 11.89 -11.56
CA LYS A 195 -1.22 12.14 -11.60
C LYS A 195 -0.94 13.63 -11.69
N ARG A 196 -1.54 14.31 -12.67
CA ARG A 196 -1.36 15.76 -12.88
C ARG A 196 -1.65 16.57 -11.62
N VAL A 197 -2.79 16.31 -10.98
CA VAL A 197 -3.22 17.00 -9.75
C VAL A 197 -2.27 16.73 -8.60
N LEU A 198 -1.89 15.46 -8.38
CA LEU A 198 -0.97 15.10 -7.29
C LEU A 198 0.43 15.68 -7.50
N THR A 199 0.96 15.65 -8.73
CA THR A 199 2.31 16.16 -9.04
C THR A 199 2.43 17.68 -9.01
N ALA A 200 1.30 18.40 -8.94
CA ALA A 200 1.31 19.84 -8.72
C ALA A 200 1.65 20.20 -7.25
N LEU A 201 1.52 19.25 -6.32
CA LEU A 201 1.88 19.45 -4.92
C LEU A 201 3.40 19.33 -4.72
N PRO A 202 4.01 20.18 -3.87
CA PRO A 202 5.45 20.14 -3.63
C PRO A 202 5.86 18.80 -3.02
N GLY A 203 6.88 18.18 -3.61
CA GLY A 203 7.45 16.93 -3.11
C GLY A 203 6.71 15.66 -3.52
N ILE A 204 5.62 15.77 -4.29
CA ILE A 204 4.93 14.63 -4.87
C ILE A 204 5.31 14.55 -6.35
N GLY A 205 5.97 13.46 -6.73
CA GLY A 205 6.35 13.18 -8.12
C GLY A 205 5.62 11.95 -8.68
N GLU A 206 5.92 11.61 -9.93
CA GLU A 206 5.34 10.46 -10.67
C GLU A 206 5.34 9.18 -9.81
N TRP A 207 6.47 8.84 -9.19
CA TRP A 207 6.58 7.66 -8.31
C TRP A 207 5.54 7.64 -7.17
N THR A 208 5.26 8.79 -6.55
CA THR A 208 4.26 8.87 -5.48
C THR A 208 2.84 8.76 -6.03
N ALA A 209 2.58 9.39 -7.18
CA ALA A 209 1.28 9.33 -7.84
C ALA A 209 0.95 7.92 -8.36
N ASP A 210 1.92 7.22 -8.97
CA ASP A 210 1.75 5.83 -9.39
C ASP A 210 1.44 4.92 -8.20
N TRP A 211 2.13 5.11 -7.06
CA TRP A 211 1.81 4.35 -5.86
C TRP A 211 0.45 4.71 -5.26
N PHE A 212 0.00 5.95 -5.38
CA PHE A 212 -1.36 6.34 -4.98
C PHE A 212 -2.41 5.63 -5.84
N LEU A 213 -2.24 5.62 -7.16
CA LEU A 213 -3.08 4.86 -8.09
C LEU A 213 -3.10 3.37 -7.74
N ALA A 214 -1.92 2.79 -7.50
CA ALA A 214 -1.77 1.36 -7.23
C ALA A 214 -2.35 0.93 -5.87
N ARG A 215 -1.97 1.62 -4.79
CA ARG A 215 -2.21 1.17 -3.40
C ARG A 215 -3.38 1.83 -2.70
N HIS A 216 -3.84 3.00 -3.13
CA HIS A 216 -5.03 3.63 -2.54
C HIS A 216 -6.26 3.46 -3.44
N LEU A 217 -6.11 3.76 -4.74
CA LEU A 217 -7.20 3.64 -5.70
C LEU A 217 -7.35 2.21 -6.27
N GLY A 218 -6.32 1.38 -6.20
CA GLY A 218 -6.38 0.02 -6.74
C GLY A 218 -6.53 -0.02 -8.26
N ARG A 219 -6.04 1.00 -8.98
CA ARG A 219 -6.18 1.09 -10.44
C ARG A 219 -5.46 -0.07 -11.12
N PRO A 220 -6.11 -0.82 -12.05
CA PRO A 220 -5.53 -2.03 -12.64
C PRO A 220 -4.21 -1.77 -13.39
N GLU A 221 -4.11 -0.63 -14.07
CA GLU A 221 -2.97 -0.29 -14.93
C GLU A 221 -1.84 0.48 -14.22
N ALA A 222 -1.98 0.75 -12.92
CA ALA A 222 -0.94 1.44 -12.18
C ALA A 222 0.38 0.65 -12.18
N TRP A 223 1.46 1.29 -12.61
CA TRP A 223 2.78 0.68 -12.77
C TRP A 223 3.89 1.63 -12.29
N PRO A 224 4.28 1.58 -11.00
CA PRO A 224 5.31 2.47 -10.43
C PRO A 224 6.73 2.14 -10.93
N ALA A 225 7.02 2.34 -12.20
CA ALA A 225 8.27 1.89 -12.85
C ALA A 225 9.55 2.50 -12.24
N GLY A 226 9.44 3.70 -11.65
CA GLY A 226 10.53 4.35 -10.93
C GLY A 226 10.85 3.72 -9.57
N ASP A 227 10.03 2.79 -9.08
CA ASP A 227 10.21 2.16 -7.77
C ASP A 227 11.40 1.21 -7.73
N LEU A 228 12.35 1.46 -6.84
CA LEU A 228 13.55 0.63 -6.72
C LEU A 228 13.22 -0.84 -6.39
N GLY A 229 12.19 -1.10 -5.59
CA GLY A 229 11.75 -2.45 -5.28
C GLY A 229 11.20 -3.17 -6.51
N LEU A 230 10.36 -2.49 -7.29
CA LEU A 230 9.82 -3.03 -8.54
C LEU A 230 10.92 -3.26 -9.57
N ARG A 231 11.86 -2.32 -9.70
CA ARG A 231 13.04 -2.46 -10.57
C ARG A 231 13.88 -3.69 -10.20
N LYS A 232 14.12 -3.92 -8.90
CA LYS A 232 14.80 -5.12 -8.41
C LYS A 232 14.02 -6.40 -8.68
N ALA A 233 12.70 -6.37 -8.55
CA ALA A 233 11.88 -7.53 -8.84
C ALA A 233 11.91 -7.85 -10.34
N VAL A 234 11.74 -6.85 -11.20
CA VAL A 234 11.86 -7.00 -12.65
C VAL A 234 13.25 -7.52 -13.05
N SER A 235 14.31 -6.96 -12.45
CA SER A 235 15.68 -7.43 -12.62
C SER A 235 15.81 -8.93 -12.31
N ALA A 236 15.37 -9.36 -11.14
CA ALA A 236 15.49 -10.75 -10.67
C ALA A 236 14.64 -11.76 -11.46
N PHE A 237 13.47 -11.34 -11.94
CA PHE A 237 12.50 -12.25 -12.55
C PHE A 237 12.49 -12.24 -14.08
N TYR A 238 12.87 -11.13 -14.72
CA TYR A 238 12.79 -10.98 -16.18
C TYR A 238 14.12 -10.66 -16.87
N LEU A 239 15.15 -10.24 -16.12
CA LEU A 239 16.43 -9.80 -16.68
C LEU A 239 17.64 -10.54 -16.08
N ASP A 240 17.43 -11.75 -15.56
CA ASP A 240 18.48 -12.62 -15.02
C ASP A 240 19.39 -11.94 -13.97
N GLY A 241 18.81 -11.05 -13.15
CA GLY A 241 19.50 -10.32 -12.09
C GLY A 241 20.31 -9.11 -12.57
N ARG A 242 20.28 -8.77 -13.87
CA ARG A 242 20.88 -7.53 -14.38
C ARG A 242 20.10 -6.32 -13.90
N ASP A 243 20.80 -5.23 -13.57
CA ASP A 243 20.18 -3.96 -13.24
C ASP A 243 19.20 -3.51 -14.34
N ALA A 244 17.95 -3.27 -13.93
CA ALA A 244 16.87 -2.83 -14.80
C ALA A 244 16.81 -1.29 -14.87
N THR A 245 16.79 -0.73 -16.08
CA THR A 245 16.48 0.69 -16.27
C THR A 245 14.98 0.96 -16.07
N ILE A 246 14.60 2.22 -15.90
CA ILE A 246 13.17 2.59 -15.78
C ILE A 246 12.44 2.28 -17.09
N GLU A 247 13.10 2.50 -18.23
CA GLU A 247 12.58 2.24 -19.56
C GLU A 247 12.30 0.74 -19.79
N GLU A 248 13.23 -0.12 -19.37
CA GLU A 248 13.04 -1.58 -19.42
C GLU A 248 11.88 -2.04 -18.53
N VAL A 249 11.75 -1.44 -17.34
CA VAL A 249 10.65 -1.74 -16.41
C VAL A 249 9.32 -1.27 -16.98
N ARG A 250 9.27 -0.10 -17.63
CA ARG A 250 8.07 0.36 -18.36
C ARG A 250 7.73 -0.61 -19.50
N ALA A 251 8.70 -0.97 -20.33
CA ALA A 251 8.49 -1.89 -21.46
C ALA A 251 7.98 -3.28 -21.02
N ILE A 252 8.48 -3.79 -19.89
CA ILE A 252 7.97 -5.04 -19.31
C ILE A 252 6.53 -4.86 -18.81
N GLY A 253 6.22 -3.73 -18.17
CA GLY A 253 4.86 -3.39 -17.74
C GLY A 253 3.84 -3.41 -18.87
N GLU A 254 4.22 -2.96 -20.08
CA GLU A 254 3.33 -2.99 -21.27
C GLU A 254 2.83 -4.40 -21.60
N ARG A 255 3.62 -5.45 -21.28
CA ARG A 255 3.23 -6.85 -21.50
C ARG A 255 2.05 -7.28 -20.62
N PHE A 256 1.84 -6.62 -19.48
CA PHE A 256 0.84 -7.00 -18.49
C PHE A 256 -0.55 -6.42 -18.76
N SER A 257 -0.72 -5.60 -19.81
CA SER A 257 -2.01 -5.04 -20.20
C SER A 257 -2.72 -4.39 -19.00
N THR A 258 -3.97 -4.74 -18.73
CA THR A 258 -4.77 -4.23 -17.60
C THR A 258 -4.32 -4.75 -16.22
N PHE A 259 -3.39 -5.72 -16.16
CA PHE A 259 -2.96 -6.37 -14.92
C PHE A 259 -1.63 -5.86 -14.36
N ARG A 260 -1.14 -4.70 -14.83
CA ARG A 260 0.13 -4.10 -14.37
C ARG A 260 0.23 -4.01 -12.84
N ASN A 261 -0.82 -3.51 -12.20
CA ASN A 261 -0.81 -3.30 -10.75
C ASN A 261 -0.68 -4.63 -9.99
N LEU A 262 -1.47 -5.64 -10.37
CA LEU A 262 -1.38 -6.97 -9.76
C LEU A 262 -0.01 -7.61 -10.04
N ALA A 263 0.52 -7.51 -11.25
CA ALA A 263 1.87 -7.97 -11.55
C ALA A 263 2.92 -7.28 -10.65
N ALA A 264 2.81 -5.95 -10.45
CA ALA A 264 3.73 -5.21 -9.59
C ALA A 264 3.68 -5.71 -8.14
N HIS A 265 2.48 -5.92 -7.61
CA HIS A 265 2.28 -6.45 -6.26
C HIS A 265 2.85 -7.86 -6.10
N TYR A 266 2.56 -8.76 -7.05
CA TYR A 266 3.04 -10.15 -7.00
C TYR A 266 4.56 -10.23 -7.12
N LEU A 267 5.18 -9.49 -8.06
CA LEU A 267 6.63 -9.45 -8.21
C LEU A 267 7.33 -8.91 -6.95
N LEU A 268 6.77 -7.87 -6.32
CA LEU A 268 7.29 -7.34 -5.07
C LEU A 268 7.18 -8.31 -3.89
N VAL A 269 6.07 -9.04 -3.78
CA VAL A 269 5.91 -10.08 -2.75
C VAL A 269 6.86 -11.24 -3.04
N ALA A 270 6.91 -11.73 -4.28
CA ALA A 270 7.78 -12.80 -4.72
C ALA A 270 9.25 -12.52 -4.40
N LEU A 271 9.74 -11.30 -4.70
CA LEU A 271 11.11 -10.91 -4.38
C LEU A 271 11.41 -11.01 -2.87
N ARG A 272 10.46 -10.62 -2.02
CA ARG A 272 10.64 -10.67 -0.56
C ARG A 272 10.55 -12.08 0.01
N VAL A 273 9.57 -12.86 -0.42
CA VAL A 273 9.21 -14.13 0.25
C VAL A 273 9.85 -15.36 -0.40
N LEU A 274 10.16 -15.30 -1.71
CA LEU A 274 10.74 -16.43 -2.44
C LEU A 274 12.26 -16.39 -2.55
N GLY A 275 12.89 -15.24 -2.22
CA GLY A 275 14.34 -15.06 -2.19
C GLY A 275 15.03 -15.41 -3.50
N ARG A 276 15.09 -14.45 -4.44
CA ARG A 276 15.96 -14.51 -5.62
C ARG A 276 17.06 -13.48 -5.52
#